data_AF-A0A812ZCP6-F1
#
_entry.id   AF-A0A812ZCP6-F1
#
_cell.length_a   1.000
_cell.length_b   1.000
_cell.length_c   1.000
_cell.angle_alpha   90.00
_cell.angle_beta   90.00
_cell.angle_gamma   90.00
#
_symmetry.space_group_name_H-M   'P 1'
#
loop_
_entity.id
_entity.type
_entity.pdbx_description
1 polymer ?
#
loop_
_entity_poly.entity_id
_entity_poly.type
_entity_poly.pdbx_seq_one_letter_code
_entity_poly.pdbx_strand_id
1 'polypeptide(L)'
;MMRASDLPEKWKAGPAEVYTGLAQKSYYLMKENPVLFDVTVDEDLEKLQVEKEDEEKQKKDLEGNAKEDTLVLRKRIEEVKMNERIRAVTELLYLKVCRKFQQLQVPLIPQLKEGGDVRFGNVDLKGLTTDIYSADALELVRDHLFRIIGQQGGNPSFAGGMGVVQIALFQAGQVYAMSAMFGYYLRRVDQRYQLEKLAGTFGAWGEEEASEEASNPFSQDPGAADSLKGYISSFGPDEVQSMWAVTSAEAQLAMEMQVQAFRKGL
;
A
#
# COMPACT_ATOMS: atom_id res chain seq x y z
N MET A 1 -34.26 -10.15 -20.67
CA MET A 1 -33.86 -8.73 -20.51
C MET A 1 -33.16 -8.61 -19.16
N MET A 2 -31.83 -8.43 -19.16
CA MET A 2 -31.08 -8.09 -17.94
C MET A 2 -31.56 -6.72 -17.43
N ARG A 3 -31.74 -6.58 -16.12
CA ARG A 3 -32.14 -5.30 -15.51
C ARG A 3 -30.93 -4.36 -15.51
N ALA A 4 -31.16 -3.05 -15.52
CA ALA A 4 -30.10 -2.05 -15.44
C ALA A 4 -29.24 -2.16 -14.15
N SER A 5 -29.73 -2.89 -13.14
CA SER A 5 -29.01 -3.24 -11.91
C SER A 5 -27.97 -4.35 -12.07
N ASP A 6 -27.97 -5.06 -13.21
CA ASP A 6 -27.12 -6.23 -13.44
C ASP A 6 -25.88 -5.89 -14.30
N LEU A 7 -25.71 -4.61 -14.69
CA LEU A 7 -24.46 -4.17 -15.30
C LEU A 7 -23.42 -3.98 -14.20
N PRO A 8 -22.18 -4.52 -14.35
CA PRO A 8 -21.11 -4.24 -13.43
C PRO A 8 -20.95 -2.72 -13.35
N GLU A 9 -21.09 -2.17 -12.15
CA GLU A 9 -20.98 -0.73 -11.93
C GLU A 9 -19.63 -0.28 -12.51
N LYS A 10 -19.67 0.58 -13.54
CA LYS A 10 -18.44 1.05 -14.19
C LYS A 10 -17.53 1.60 -13.10
N TRP A 11 -16.36 0.97 -12.95
CA TRP A 11 -15.41 1.32 -11.90
C TRP A 11 -15.18 2.84 -11.90
N LYS A 12 -15.39 3.46 -10.73
CA LYS A 12 -15.16 4.88 -10.52
C LYS A 12 -13.80 5.00 -9.84
N ALA A 13 -12.91 5.79 -10.43
CA ALA A 13 -11.79 6.33 -9.68
C ALA A 13 -12.36 7.00 -8.43
N GLY A 14 -11.79 6.70 -7.28
CA GLY A 14 -12.41 6.98 -6.00
C GLY A 14 -12.69 8.45 -5.73
N PRO A 15 -12.91 8.82 -4.47
CA PRO A 15 -13.55 10.09 -4.15
C PRO A 15 -12.64 11.32 -4.28
N ALA A 16 -11.33 11.17 -4.57
CA ALA A 16 -10.44 12.32 -4.70
C ALA A 16 -10.49 12.91 -6.11
N GLU A 17 -10.63 14.23 -6.17
CA GLU A 17 -10.64 15.00 -7.41
C GLU A 17 -9.21 15.30 -7.88
N VAL A 18 -9.05 15.40 -9.20
CA VAL A 18 -7.76 15.56 -9.86
C VAL A 18 -7.75 16.87 -10.63
N TYR A 19 -6.77 17.73 -10.36
CA TYR A 19 -6.77 19.10 -10.87
C TYR A 19 -5.55 19.45 -11.72
N THR A 20 -4.40 18.83 -11.48
CA THR A 20 -3.18 19.10 -12.24
C THR A 20 -3.27 18.54 -13.66
N GLY A 21 -2.67 19.23 -14.63
CA GLY A 21 -2.74 18.81 -16.04
C GLY A 21 -2.15 17.42 -16.28
N LEU A 22 -1.02 17.08 -15.62
CA LEU A 22 -0.40 15.75 -15.70
C LEU A 22 -1.33 14.66 -15.18
N ALA A 23 -2.00 14.92 -14.05
CA ALA A 23 -2.90 13.95 -13.46
C ALA A 23 -4.23 13.86 -14.23
N GLN A 24 -4.74 14.95 -14.82
CA GLN A 24 -5.91 14.89 -15.72
C GLN A 24 -5.62 14.07 -16.98
N LYS A 25 -4.44 14.24 -17.59
CA LYS A 25 -3.96 13.41 -18.70
C LYS A 25 -3.92 11.93 -18.28
N SER A 26 -3.32 11.65 -17.13
CA SER A 26 -3.23 10.29 -16.59
C SER A 26 -4.61 9.71 -16.30
N TYR A 27 -5.51 10.48 -15.70
CA TYR A 27 -6.89 10.08 -15.45
C TYR A 27 -7.64 9.70 -16.73
N TYR A 28 -7.45 10.49 -17.79
CA TYR A 28 -7.99 10.19 -19.11
C TYR A 28 -7.43 8.88 -19.68
N LEU A 29 -6.11 8.69 -19.62
CA LEU A 29 -5.46 7.44 -20.06
C LEU A 29 -5.95 6.24 -19.28
N MET A 30 -6.16 6.35 -17.97
CA MET A 30 -6.70 5.28 -17.15
C MET A 30 -8.10 4.82 -17.62
N LYS A 31 -8.92 5.74 -18.13
CA LYS A 31 -10.26 5.44 -18.64
C LYS A 31 -10.25 4.87 -20.05
N GLU A 32 -9.53 5.53 -20.96
CA GLU A 32 -9.61 5.26 -22.39
C GLU A 32 -8.53 4.29 -22.87
N ASN A 33 -7.31 4.40 -22.33
CA ASN A 33 -6.15 3.62 -22.77
C ASN A 33 -5.33 3.10 -21.58
N PRO A 34 -5.86 2.13 -20.81
CA PRO A 34 -5.21 1.67 -19.59
C PRO A 34 -3.78 1.18 -19.84
N VAL A 35 -3.48 0.51 -20.95
CA VAL A 35 -2.13 -0.05 -21.21
C VAL A 35 -1.03 1.02 -21.12
N LEU A 36 -1.30 2.25 -21.58
CA LEU A 36 -0.30 3.32 -21.63
C LEU A 36 -0.13 4.07 -20.31
N PHE A 37 -1.06 3.93 -19.37
CA PHE A 37 -1.04 4.78 -18.19
C PHE A 37 0.14 4.49 -17.26
N ASP A 38 0.53 3.23 -17.05
CA ASP A 38 1.63 2.93 -16.10
C ASP A 38 2.92 3.59 -16.60
N VAL A 39 3.22 3.39 -17.89
CA VAL A 39 4.38 3.98 -18.56
C VAL A 39 4.33 5.51 -18.52
N THR A 40 3.18 6.11 -18.85
CA THR A 40 3.06 7.57 -18.89
C THR A 40 3.23 8.20 -17.52
N VAL A 41 2.65 7.61 -16.48
CA VAL A 41 2.78 8.11 -15.11
C VAL A 41 4.22 7.99 -14.63
N ASP A 42 4.91 6.89 -14.95
CA ASP A 42 6.31 6.70 -14.58
C ASP A 42 7.21 7.73 -15.28
N GLU A 43 7.00 7.99 -16.58
CA GLU A 43 7.69 9.06 -17.31
C GLU A 43 7.41 10.45 -16.74
N ASP A 44 6.16 10.74 -16.35
CA ASP A 44 5.79 12.04 -15.78
C ASP A 44 6.44 12.23 -14.39
N LEU A 45 6.53 11.17 -13.57
CA LEU A 45 7.22 11.21 -12.28
C LEU A 45 8.73 11.40 -12.46
N GLU A 46 9.34 10.72 -13.44
CA GLU A 46 10.75 10.90 -13.77
C GLU A 46 11.05 12.34 -14.22
N LYS A 47 10.20 12.92 -15.07
CA LYS A 47 10.33 14.34 -15.48
C LYS A 47 10.26 15.29 -14.29
N LEU A 48 9.33 15.08 -13.36
CA LEU A 48 9.21 15.89 -12.14
C LEU A 48 10.44 15.76 -11.22
N GLN A 49 11.07 14.59 -11.21
CA GLN A 49 12.33 14.37 -10.52
C GLN A 49 13.49 15.12 -11.19
N VAL A 50 13.65 14.99 -12.51
CA VAL A 50 14.70 15.71 -13.26
C VAL A 50 14.56 17.22 -13.09
N GLU A 51 13.34 17.76 -13.21
CA GLU A 51 13.06 19.17 -12.96
C GLU A 51 13.47 19.60 -11.55
N LYS A 52 13.33 18.73 -10.55
CA LYS A 52 13.73 19.03 -9.16
C LYS A 52 15.23 19.16 -9.07
N GLU A 53 15.95 18.21 -9.65
CA GLU A 53 17.41 18.17 -9.65
C GLU A 53 18.01 19.37 -10.39
N ASP A 54 17.41 19.77 -11.51
CA ASP A 54 17.86 20.93 -12.29
C ASP A 54 17.61 22.25 -11.57
N GLU A 55 16.48 22.40 -10.88
CA GLU A 55 16.20 23.56 -10.04
C GLU A 55 17.17 23.66 -8.85
N GLU A 56 17.52 22.53 -8.23
CA GLU A 56 18.52 22.48 -7.15
C GLU A 56 19.92 22.88 -7.64
N LYS A 57 20.30 22.53 -8.87
CA LYS A 57 21.55 22.97 -9.50
C LYS A 57 21.53 24.48 -9.76
N GLN A 58 20.46 24.98 -10.39
CA GLN A 58 20.31 26.41 -10.67
C GLN A 58 20.34 27.26 -9.40
N LYS A 59 19.78 26.75 -8.30
CA LYS A 59 19.86 27.40 -6.99
C LYS A 59 21.30 27.62 -6.54
N LYS A 60 22.15 26.58 -6.60
CA LYS A 60 23.55 26.64 -6.17
C LYS A 60 24.39 27.60 -7.03
N ASP A 61 24.10 27.69 -8.33
CA ASP A 61 24.85 28.56 -9.25
C ASP A 61 24.56 30.06 -9.06
N LEU A 62 23.44 30.40 -8.41
CA LEU A 62 22.89 31.77 -8.39
C LEU A 62 22.98 32.48 -7.02
N GLU A 63 23.60 31.87 -6.01
CA GLU A 63 23.74 32.42 -4.64
C GLU A 63 24.70 33.63 -4.54
N GLY A 64 25.33 34.04 -5.64
CA GLY A 64 26.45 35.01 -5.61
C GLY A 64 26.14 36.51 -5.77
N ASN A 65 24.99 36.98 -6.28
CA ASN A 65 24.86 38.42 -6.65
C ASN A 65 23.43 38.99 -6.78
N ALA A 66 22.46 38.53 -5.97
CA ALA A 66 21.07 38.98 -6.10
C ALA A 66 20.69 40.06 -5.05
N LYS A 67 19.95 41.09 -5.49
CA LYS A 67 19.37 42.13 -4.62
C LYS A 67 18.34 41.52 -3.67
N GLU A 68 18.15 42.09 -2.48
CA GLU A 68 17.24 41.57 -1.44
C GLU A 68 15.81 41.28 -1.96
N ASP A 69 15.19 42.21 -2.69
CA ASP A 69 13.85 42.01 -3.27
C ASP A 69 13.80 40.84 -4.28
N THR A 70 14.89 40.63 -5.03
CA THR A 70 14.98 39.51 -5.98
C THR A 70 15.16 38.17 -5.27
N LEU A 71 15.75 38.15 -4.08
CA LEU A 71 15.85 36.95 -3.23
C LEU A 71 14.50 36.56 -2.66
N VAL A 72 13.71 37.53 -2.18
CA VAL A 72 12.36 37.27 -1.63
C VAL A 72 11.43 36.74 -2.71
N LEU A 73 11.45 37.33 -3.91
CA LEU A 73 10.66 36.85 -5.05
C LEU A 73 11.06 35.41 -5.45
N ARG A 74 12.37 35.13 -5.54
CA ARG A 74 12.86 33.77 -5.85
C ARG A 74 12.40 32.75 -4.82
N LYS A 75 12.51 33.07 -3.52
CA LYS A 75 12.04 32.19 -2.45
C LYS A 75 10.56 31.83 -2.58
N ARG A 76 9.71 32.82 -2.92
CA ARG A 76 8.28 32.57 -3.18
C ARG A 76 8.05 31.71 -4.41
N ILE A 77 8.80 31.93 -5.49
CA ILE A 77 8.70 31.11 -6.70
C ILE A 77 9.10 29.66 -6.40
N GLU A 78 10.18 29.43 -5.64
CA GLU A 78 10.61 28.10 -5.18
C GLU A 78 9.51 27.41 -4.36
N GLU A 79 8.89 28.13 -3.43
CA GLU A 79 7.80 27.60 -2.61
C GLU A 79 6.58 27.21 -3.46
N VAL A 80 6.18 28.06 -4.41
CA VAL A 80 5.07 27.76 -5.33
C VAL A 80 5.40 26.52 -6.19
N LYS A 81 6.59 26.47 -6.78
CA LYS A 81 7.03 25.32 -7.58
C LYS A 81 7.07 24.02 -6.78
N MET A 82 7.58 24.09 -5.54
CA MET A 82 7.58 22.94 -4.64
C MET A 82 6.16 22.45 -4.36
N ASN A 83 5.23 23.36 -4.06
CA ASN A 83 3.84 23.03 -3.78
C ASN A 83 3.12 22.46 -5.02
N GLU A 84 3.36 23.01 -6.21
CA GLU A 84 2.84 22.49 -7.47
C GLU A 84 3.34 21.08 -7.75
N ARG A 85 4.64 20.82 -7.54
CA ARG A 85 5.23 19.49 -7.71
C ARG A 85 4.65 18.49 -6.73
N ILE A 86 4.55 18.84 -5.44
CA ILE A 86 3.93 17.98 -4.42
C ILE A 86 2.50 17.63 -4.82
N ARG A 87 1.71 18.60 -5.28
CA ARG A 87 0.34 18.37 -5.74
C ARG A 87 0.30 17.43 -6.93
N ALA A 88 1.12 17.65 -7.94
CA ALA A 88 1.20 16.79 -9.13
C ALA A 88 1.58 15.35 -8.77
N VAL A 89 2.63 15.16 -7.96
CA VAL A 89 3.07 13.83 -7.50
C VAL A 89 1.96 13.16 -6.69
N THR A 90 1.31 13.87 -5.77
CA THR A 90 0.23 13.32 -4.93
C THR A 90 -0.93 12.83 -5.78
N GLU A 91 -1.37 13.63 -6.76
CA GLU A 91 -2.47 13.25 -7.66
C GLU A 91 -2.08 12.07 -8.57
N LEU A 92 -0.85 12.04 -9.10
CA LEU A 92 -0.35 10.92 -9.90
C LEU A 92 -0.28 9.62 -9.09
N LEU A 93 0.24 9.67 -7.85
CA LEU A 93 0.28 8.52 -6.95
C LEU A 93 -1.12 8.03 -6.58
N TYR A 94 -2.06 8.95 -6.31
CA TYR A 94 -3.45 8.61 -6.07
C TYR A 94 -4.06 7.83 -7.25
N LEU A 95 -3.79 8.27 -8.48
CA LEU A 95 -4.24 7.58 -9.68
C LEU A 95 -3.59 6.20 -9.84
N LYS A 96 -2.30 6.03 -9.52
CA LYS A 96 -1.67 4.68 -9.52
C LYS A 96 -2.37 3.75 -8.54
N VAL A 97 -2.73 4.24 -7.35
CA VAL A 97 -3.50 3.46 -6.38
C VAL A 97 -4.85 3.08 -6.99
N CYS A 98 -5.58 4.04 -7.54
CA CYS A 98 -6.89 3.78 -8.14
C CYS A 98 -6.80 2.72 -9.26
N ARG A 99 -5.83 2.82 -10.15
CA ARG A 99 -5.57 1.80 -11.17
C ARG A 99 -5.30 0.41 -10.58
N LYS A 100 -4.54 0.31 -9.49
CA LYS A 100 -4.29 -1.00 -8.85
C LYS A 100 -5.59 -1.63 -8.35
N PHE A 101 -6.47 -0.83 -7.75
CA PHE A 101 -7.80 -1.28 -7.36
C PHE A 101 -8.66 -1.68 -8.57
N GLN A 102 -8.58 -0.93 -9.67
CA GLN A 102 -9.24 -1.29 -10.94
C GLN A 102 -8.74 -2.64 -11.48
N GLN A 103 -7.43 -2.89 -11.45
CA GLN A 103 -6.80 -4.15 -11.90
C GLN A 103 -7.23 -5.34 -11.03
N LEU A 104 -7.36 -5.13 -9.72
CA LEU A 104 -7.82 -6.13 -8.76
C LEU A 104 -9.35 -6.29 -8.75
N GLN A 105 -10.09 -5.48 -9.53
CA GLN A 105 -11.56 -5.42 -9.54
C GLN A 105 -12.17 -5.14 -8.16
N VAL A 106 -11.43 -4.45 -7.29
CA VAL A 106 -11.87 -4.05 -5.96
C VAL A 106 -12.34 -2.59 -5.99
N PRO A 107 -13.56 -2.28 -5.50
CA PRO A 107 -14.02 -0.90 -5.43
C PRO A 107 -13.22 -0.10 -4.38
N LEU A 108 -12.91 1.16 -4.69
CA LEU A 108 -12.34 2.07 -3.69
C LEU A 108 -13.41 2.41 -2.65
N ILE A 109 -13.04 2.36 -1.37
CA ILE A 109 -13.94 2.68 -0.27
C ILE A 109 -14.30 4.19 -0.32
N PRO A 110 -15.57 4.57 -0.05
CA PRO A 110 -15.98 5.97 0.00
C PRO A 110 -15.20 6.79 1.03
N GLN A 111 -15.11 8.11 0.80
CA GLN A 111 -14.54 9.04 1.79
C GLN A 111 -15.28 8.93 3.14
N LEU A 112 -14.52 9.02 4.23
CA LEU A 112 -15.07 9.20 5.57
C LEU A 112 -15.87 10.50 5.57
N LYS A 113 -17.20 10.44 5.68
CA LYS A 113 -18.01 11.64 5.83
C LYS A 113 -17.79 12.24 7.23
N GLU A 114 -17.92 13.56 7.33
CA GLU A 114 -17.97 14.25 8.63
C GLU A 114 -19.06 13.60 9.50
N GLY A 115 -18.72 13.31 10.76
CA GLY A 115 -19.59 12.59 11.70
C GLY A 115 -19.30 11.09 11.84
N GLY A 116 -18.38 10.52 11.05
CA GLY A 116 -17.84 9.17 11.30
C GLY A 116 -18.79 8.01 11.01
N ASP A 117 -19.95 8.24 10.40
CA ASP A 117 -20.83 7.18 9.91
C ASP A 117 -20.30 6.65 8.56
N VAL A 118 -19.48 5.62 8.63
CA VAL A 118 -18.93 4.94 7.46
C VAL A 118 -19.76 3.70 7.20
N ARG A 119 -20.73 3.84 6.30
CA ARG A 119 -21.40 2.68 5.73
C ARG A 119 -20.60 2.21 4.54
N PHE A 120 -19.73 1.24 4.78
CA PHE A 120 -19.26 0.36 3.73
C PHE A 120 -20.52 -0.18 3.03
N GLY A 121 -20.70 0.11 1.74
CA GLY A 121 -21.86 -0.36 0.98
C GLY A 121 -21.86 -1.88 0.85
N ASN A 122 -22.40 -2.40 -0.25
CA ASN A 122 -22.15 -3.81 -0.60
C ASN A 122 -20.67 -3.97 -0.98
N VAL A 123 -19.81 -4.19 0.02
CA VAL A 123 -18.41 -4.51 -0.17
C VAL A 123 -18.32 -6.00 -0.47
N ASP A 124 -17.72 -6.35 -1.61
CA ASP A 124 -17.41 -7.74 -1.91
C ASP A 124 -16.24 -8.21 -1.04
N LEU A 125 -16.57 -8.69 0.16
CA LEU A 125 -15.61 -9.18 1.13
C LEU A 125 -14.78 -10.35 0.58
N LYS A 126 -15.29 -11.13 -0.38
CA LYS A 126 -14.53 -12.23 -1.01
C LYS A 126 -13.46 -11.67 -1.94
N GLY A 127 -13.83 -10.76 -2.83
CA GLY A 127 -12.90 -10.04 -3.70
C GLY A 127 -11.81 -9.28 -2.94
N LEU A 128 -12.09 -8.78 -1.73
CA LEU A 128 -11.08 -8.12 -0.87
C LEU A 128 -10.21 -9.07 -0.05
N THR A 129 -10.53 -10.36 0.05
CA THR A 129 -9.83 -11.29 0.94
C THR A 129 -9.38 -12.57 0.24
N THR A 130 -10.31 -13.46 -0.09
CA THR A 130 -10.02 -14.79 -0.64
C THR A 130 -9.38 -14.76 -2.01
N ASP A 131 -9.64 -13.70 -2.78
CA ASP A 131 -9.18 -13.60 -4.16
C ASP A 131 -7.78 -12.94 -4.24
N ILE A 132 -7.33 -12.32 -3.15
CA ILE A 132 -6.05 -11.61 -3.07
C ILE A 132 -5.00 -12.42 -2.30
N TYR A 133 -5.41 -13.16 -1.27
CA TYR A 133 -4.52 -13.89 -0.37
C TYR A 133 -4.66 -15.40 -0.53
N SER A 134 -3.55 -16.13 -0.36
CA SER A 134 -3.60 -17.58 -0.14
C SER A 134 -4.39 -17.89 1.15
N ALA A 135 -4.92 -19.12 1.25
CA ALA A 135 -5.70 -19.53 2.42
C ALA A 135 -4.92 -19.33 3.73
N ASP A 136 -3.64 -19.69 3.74
CA ASP A 136 -2.73 -19.52 4.89
C ASP A 136 -2.50 -18.04 5.22
N ALA A 137 -2.28 -17.19 4.21
CA ALA A 137 -2.09 -15.75 4.42
C ALA A 137 -3.35 -15.10 4.99
N LEU A 138 -4.53 -15.55 4.56
CA LEU A 138 -5.81 -15.04 5.06
C LEU A 138 -6.02 -15.38 6.55
N GLU A 139 -5.65 -16.58 6.99
CA GLU A 139 -5.67 -16.96 8.42
C GLU A 139 -4.79 -16.01 9.25
N LEU A 140 -3.56 -15.74 8.79
CA LEU A 140 -2.63 -14.83 9.45
C LEU A 140 -3.17 -13.39 9.51
N VAL A 141 -3.84 -12.92 8.46
CA VAL A 141 -4.52 -11.61 8.44
C VAL A 141 -5.63 -11.58 9.48
N ARG A 142 -6.47 -12.62 9.57
CA ARG A 142 -7.53 -12.70 10.58
C ARG A 142 -6.95 -12.66 11.99
N ASP A 143 -5.97 -13.50 12.29
CA ASP A 143 -5.32 -13.57 13.60
C ASP A 143 -4.74 -12.21 14.01
N HIS A 144 -4.06 -11.52 13.08
CA HIS A 144 -3.55 -10.17 13.30
C HIS A 144 -4.68 -9.17 13.60
N LEU A 145 -5.74 -9.14 12.79
CA LEU A 145 -6.87 -8.24 12.99
C LEU A 145 -7.59 -8.47 14.32
N PHE A 146 -7.84 -9.73 14.70
CA PHE A 146 -8.44 -10.07 16.00
C PHE A 146 -7.55 -9.61 17.16
N ARG A 147 -6.23 -9.80 17.05
CA ARG A 147 -5.27 -9.37 18.06
C ARG A 147 -5.25 -7.86 18.22
N ILE A 148 -5.15 -7.09 17.13
CA ILE A 148 -5.05 -5.62 17.22
C ILE A 148 -6.37 -4.98 17.69
N ILE A 149 -7.52 -5.51 17.24
CA ILE A 149 -8.83 -5.02 17.68
C ILE A 149 -9.06 -5.37 19.16
N GLY A 150 -8.67 -6.58 19.58
CA GLY A 150 -8.74 -7.00 20.98
C GLY A 150 -7.81 -6.22 21.91
N GLN A 151 -6.59 -5.89 21.46
CA GLN A 151 -5.64 -5.08 22.23
C GLN A 151 -6.06 -3.61 22.37
N GLN A 152 -6.83 -3.07 21.42
CA GLN A 152 -7.29 -1.68 21.41
C GLN A 152 -8.57 -1.45 22.22
N GLY A 153 -9.04 -2.44 22.99
CA GLY A 153 -10.21 -2.30 23.87
C GLY A 153 -11.56 -2.42 23.17
N GLY A 154 -11.61 -3.03 21.97
CA GLY A 154 -12.86 -3.35 21.30
C GLY A 154 -13.72 -4.28 22.15
N ASN A 155 -15.00 -3.91 22.34
CA ASN A 155 -16.02 -4.68 23.07
C ASN A 155 -15.93 -6.19 22.75
N PRO A 156 -16.10 -7.10 23.74
CA PRO A 156 -16.01 -8.56 23.56
C PRO A 156 -17.01 -9.15 22.55
N SER A 157 -17.94 -8.35 22.04
CA SER A 157 -18.92 -8.71 20.99
C SER A 157 -18.30 -9.07 19.64
N PHE A 158 -17.00 -8.81 19.40
CA PHE A 158 -16.32 -9.26 18.18
C PHE A 158 -16.10 -10.79 18.15
N ALA A 159 -16.13 -11.46 19.30
CA ALA A 159 -15.95 -12.92 19.41
C ALA A 159 -17.11 -13.75 18.82
N GLY A 160 -18.22 -13.13 18.42
CA GLY A 160 -19.43 -13.81 17.93
C GLY A 160 -19.71 -13.70 16.42
N GLY A 161 -18.90 -12.95 15.67
CA GLY A 161 -19.16 -12.66 14.25
C GLY A 161 -20.35 -11.71 14.06
N MET A 162 -20.16 -10.62 13.32
CA MET A 162 -21.16 -9.55 13.11
C MET A 162 -21.51 -8.68 14.33
N GLY A 163 -20.49 -8.10 14.97
CA GLY A 163 -20.67 -6.94 15.84
C GLY A 163 -20.32 -5.65 15.11
N VAL A 164 -21.18 -4.62 15.18
CA VAL A 164 -20.77 -3.26 14.85
C VAL A 164 -19.72 -2.83 15.87
N VAL A 165 -18.49 -2.62 15.43
CA VAL A 165 -17.37 -2.23 16.29
C VAL A 165 -17.33 -0.70 16.35
N GLN A 166 -17.51 -0.15 17.54
CA GLN A 166 -17.30 1.27 17.80
C GLN A 166 -15.85 1.46 18.28
N ILE A 167 -15.03 2.07 17.44
CA ILE A 167 -13.64 2.42 17.75
C ILE A 167 -13.47 3.93 17.69
N ALA A 168 -12.63 4.47 18.57
CA ALA A 168 -12.25 5.87 18.47
C ALA A 168 -11.44 6.10 17.17
N LEU A 169 -11.56 7.28 16.56
CA LEU A 169 -10.89 7.60 15.30
C LEU A 169 -9.36 7.42 15.38
N PHE A 170 -8.75 7.77 16.51
CA PHE A 170 -7.32 7.54 16.73
C PHE A 170 -6.97 6.04 16.75
N GLN A 171 -7.84 5.20 17.34
CA GLN A 171 -7.66 3.75 17.37
C GLN A 171 -7.82 3.17 15.96
N ALA A 172 -8.76 3.70 15.17
CA ALA A 172 -8.89 3.34 13.76
C ALA A 172 -7.61 3.67 12.97
N GLY A 173 -7.01 4.84 13.21
CA GLY A 173 -5.71 5.20 12.63
C GLY A 173 -4.58 4.25 13.03
N GLN A 174 -4.53 3.83 14.31
CA GLN A 174 -3.55 2.85 14.78
C GLN A 174 -3.76 1.47 14.15
N VAL A 175 -5.01 0.99 14.10
CA VAL A 175 -5.39 -0.27 13.46
C VAL A 175 -5.01 -0.24 11.98
N TYR A 176 -5.23 0.88 11.28
CA TYR A 176 -4.82 1.07 9.89
C TYR A 176 -3.30 0.93 9.72
N ALA A 177 -2.50 1.67 10.50
CA ALA A 177 -1.05 1.61 10.41
C ALA A 177 -0.51 0.21 10.72
N MET A 178 -1.01 -0.44 11.78
CA MET A 178 -0.63 -1.81 12.15
C MET A 178 -1.02 -2.82 11.06
N SER A 179 -2.17 -2.64 10.41
CA SER A 179 -2.64 -3.53 9.33
C SER A 179 -1.82 -3.33 8.05
N ALA A 180 -1.48 -2.08 7.70
CA ALA A 180 -0.65 -1.78 6.54
C ALA A 180 0.76 -2.37 6.69
N MET A 181 1.40 -2.17 7.85
CA MET A 181 2.73 -2.73 8.14
C MET A 181 2.73 -4.26 8.07
N PHE A 182 1.71 -4.88 8.68
CA PHE A 182 1.56 -6.33 8.65
C PHE A 182 1.34 -6.87 7.24
N GLY A 183 0.51 -6.20 6.42
CA GLY A 183 0.28 -6.59 5.03
C GLY A 183 1.56 -6.57 4.19
N TYR A 184 2.42 -5.55 4.37
CA TYR A 184 3.74 -5.50 3.72
C TYR A 184 4.66 -6.64 4.16
N TYR A 185 4.73 -6.88 5.47
CA TYR A 185 5.49 -8.00 6.02
C TYR A 185 5.02 -9.33 5.44
N LEU A 186 3.72 -9.60 5.53
CA LEU A 186 3.12 -10.86 5.09
C LEU A 186 3.34 -11.10 3.59
N ARG A 187 3.18 -10.07 2.76
CA ARG A 187 3.43 -10.18 1.31
C ARG A 187 4.87 -10.58 1.00
N ARG A 188 5.85 -10.04 1.72
CA ARG A 188 7.26 -10.40 1.53
C ARG A 188 7.56 -11.83 1.93
N VAL A 189 7.05 -12.22 3.09
CA VAL A 189 7.25 -13.58 3.59
C VAL A 189 6.58 -14.60 2.68
N ASP A 190 5.36 -14.34 2.24
CA ASP A 190 4.65 -15.21 1.28
C ASP A 190 5.43 -15.30 -0.04
N GLN A 191 5.92 -14.19 -0.59
CA GLN A 191 6.76 -14.23 -1.80
C GLN A 191 8.04 -15.06 -1.60
N ARG A 192 8.76 -14.86 -0.48
CA ARG A 192 9.97 -15.62 -0.17
C ARG A 192 9.64 -17.11 0.00
N TYR A 193 8.57 -17.43 0.72
CA TYR A 193 8.08 -18.79 0.91
C TYR A 193 7.76 -19.48 -0.43
N GLN A 194 7.02 -18.80 -1.31
CA GLN A 194 6.73 -19.34 -2.65
C GLN A 194 8.00 -19.53 -3.48
N LEU A 195 8.96 -18.60 -3.41
CA LEU A 195 10.24 -18.72 -4.11
C LEU A 195 11.08 -19.88 -3.58
N GLU A 196 11.17 -20.06 -2.27
CA GLU A 196 11.90 -21.17 -1.65
C GLU A 196 11.24 -22.52 -1.96
N LYS A 197 9.90 -22.57 -1.96
CA LYS A 197 9.14 -23.75 -2.38
C LYS A 197 9.38 -24.10 -3.85
N LEU A 198 9.39 -23.09 -4.73
CA LEU A 198 9.68 -23.27 -6.16
C LEU A 198 11.14 -23.66 -6.41
N ALA A 199 12.10 -23.10 -5.66
CA ALA A 199 13.51 -23.46 -5.77
C ALA A 199 13.79 -24.88 -5.26
N GLY A 200 13.15 -25.28 -4.16
CA GLY A 200 13.21 -26.64 -3.62
C GLY A 200 12.55 -27.68 -4.52
N THR A 201 11.52 -27.30 -5.28
CA THR A 201 10.90 -28.17 -6.30
C THR A 201 11.64 -28.18 -7.65
N PHE A 202 12.43 -27.15 -7.97
CA PHE A 202 13.11 -27.03 -9.27
C PHE A 202 14.47 -27.73 -9.34
N GLY A 203 15.09 -28.15 -8.22
CA GLY A 203 16.28 -29.01 -8.26
C GLY A 203 17.35 -28.55 -9.26
N ALA A 204 17.85 -27.33 -9.14
CA ALA A 204 19.00 -26.84 -9.90
C ALA A 204 20.07 -26.45 -8.87
N TRP A 205 21.21 -27.13 -8.71
CA TRP A 205 22.08 -27.71 -9.73
C TRP A 205 22.86 -28.93 -9.17
N GLY A 206 22.70 -30.10 -9.79
CA GLY A 206 23.54 -31.29 -9.53
C GLY A 206 22.72 -32.57 -9.43
N GLU A 207 22.97 -33.50 -10.36
CA GLU A 207 22.37 -34.83 -10.45
C GLU A 207 22.45 -35.61 -9.12
N GLU A 208 21.34 -36.17 -8.65
CA GLU A 208 21.07 -37.62 -8.65
C GLU A 208 19.83 -37.92 -7.80
N GLU A 209 18.98 -38.77 -8.39
CA GLU A 209 17.92 -39.57 -7.77
C GLU A 209 16.72 -38.88 -7.09
N ALA A 210 15.55 -39.22 -7.63
CA ALA A 210 14.26 -39.00 -7.00
C ALA A 210 14.22 -39.73 -5.64
N SER A 211 14.38 -38.98 -4.55
CA SER A 211 13.93 -39.37 -3.22
C SER A 211 12.99 -38.30 -2.68
N GLU A 212 11.83 -38.72 -2.19
CA GLU A 212 10.69 -37.93 -1.70
C GLU A 212 10.97 -37.10 -0.43
N GLU A 213 12.21 -36.68 -0.17
CA GLU A 213 12.60 -35.97 1.04
C GLU A 213 13.55 -34.80 0.70
N ALA A 214 13.08 -33.83 -0.08
CA ALA A 214 13.78 -32.55 -0.21
C ALA A 214 13.54 -31.71 1.06
N SER A 215 14.22 -32.10 2.14
CA SER A 215 14.34 -31.32 3.36
C SER A 215 15.18 -30.07 3.07
N ASN A 216 14.59 -28.92 3.36
CA ASN A 216 15.18 -27.60 3.12
C ASN A 216 16.44 -27.46 4.00
N PRO A 217 17.64 -27.15 3.46
CA PRO A 217 18.90 -27.19 4.22
C PRO A 217 19.04 -26.07 5.26
N PHE A 218 18.07 -25.14 5.31
CA PHE A 218 17.99 -24.06 6.27
C PHE A 218 16.87 -24.23 7.32
N SER A 219 16.00 -25.25 7.18
CA SER A 219 14.93 -25.49 8.14
C SER A 219 15.39 -26.46 9.22
N GLN A 220 15.37 -26.00 10.48
CA GLN A 220 15.69 -26.82 11.65
C GLN A 220 14.55 -27.81 12.02
N ASP A 221 13.44 -27.82 11.27
CA ASP A 221 12.31 -28.71 11.50
C ASP A 221 11.62 -29.11 10.16
N PRO A 222 11.72 -30.38 9.72
CA PRO A 222 11.26 -30.82 8.40
C PRO A 222 9.74 -30.87 8.24
N GLY A 223 8.96 -30.75 9.33
CA GLY A 223 7.49 -30.76 9.30
C GLY A 223 6.82 -29.38 9.25
N ALA A 224 7.56 -28.29 9.46
CA ALA A 224 7.00 -26.93 9.52
C ALA A 224 6.90 -26.24 8.14
N ALA A 225 7.47 -26.86 7.10
CA ALA A 225 7.67 -26.23 5.79
C ALA A 225 6.45 -26.27 4.84
N ASP A 226 5.36 -26.94 5.20
CA ASP A 226 4.18 -27.07 4.32
C ASP A 226 3.15 -25.94 4.45
N SER A 227 3.25 -25.13 5.52
CA SER A 227 2.35 -23.99 5.73
C SER A 227 3.13 -22.69 5.90
N LEU A 228 2.56 -21.59 5.40
CA LEU A 228 3.16 -20.25 5.55
C LEU A 228 3.34 -19.88 7.04
N LYS A 229 2.44 -20.36 7.89
CA LYS A 229 2.48 -20.15 9.34
C LYS A 229 3.68 -20.86 9.99
N GLY A 230 3.94 -22.11 9.61
CA GLY A 230 5.11 -22.86 10.07
C GLY A 230 6.41 -22.22 9.60
N TYR A 231 6.44 -21.76 8.35
CA TYR A 231 7.57 -21.01 7.80
C TYR A 231 7.87 -19.73 8.60
N ILE A 232 6.85 -18.91 8.90
CA ILE A 232 7.01 -17.72 9.73
C ILE A 232 7.54 -18.06 11.13
N SER A 233 7.05 -19.15 11.71
CA SER A 233 7.45 -19.57 13.07
C SER A 233 8.91 -20.03 13.17
N SER A 234 9.54 -20.34 12.03
CA SER A 234 10.95 -20.73 11.97
C SER A 234 11.92 -19.54 12.08
N PHE A 235 11.44 -18.31 11.88
CA PHE A 235 12.29 -17.13 11.91
C PHE A 235 12.74 -16.75 13.32
N GLY A 236 14.03 -16.43 13.45
CA GLY A 236 14.58 -15.82 14.64
C GLY A 236 14.10 -14.37 14.84
N PRO A 237 14.21 -13.81 16.06
CA PRO A 237 13.75 -12.46 16.37
C PRO A 237 14.41 -11.37 15.51
N ASP A 238 15.70 -11.53 15.18
CA ASP A 238 16.45 -10.59 14.34
C ASP A 238 16.01 -10.65 12.87
N GLU A 239 15.67 -11.84 12.37
CA GLU A 239 15.20 -12.04 11.00
C GLU A 239 13.81 -11.42 10.81
N VAL A 240 12.91 -11.62 11.78
CA VAL A 240 11.61 -10.95 11.79
C VAL A 240 11.78 -9.43 11.82
N GLN A 241 12.64 -8.88 12.69
CA GLN A 241 12.90 -7.44 12.73
C GLN A 241 13.42 -6.92 11.38
N SER A 242 14.32 -7.64 10.72
CA SER A 242 14.83 -7.25 9.40
C SER A 242 13.71 -7.18 8.34
N MET A 243 12.78 -8.13 8.34
CA MET A 243 11.67 -8.18 7.38
C MET A 243 10.69 -7.01 7.58
N TRP A 244 10.48 -6.60 8.82
CA TRP A 244 9.69 -5.42 9.18
C TRP A 244 10.41 -4.11 8.85
N ALA A 245 11.73 -4.05 9.05
CA ALA A 245 12.56 -2.85 8.89
C ALA A 245 12.77 -2.41 7.44
N VAL A 246 12.56 -3.27 6.44
CA VAL A 246 12.77 -2.92 5.01
C VAL A 246 11.61 -2.09 4.42
N THR A 247 10.65 -1.64 5.24
CA THR A 247 9.76 -0.54 4.81
C THR A 247 10.61 0.72 4.70
N SER A 248 10.53 1.47 3.58
CA SER A 248 11.39 2.67 3.45
C SER A 248 11.14 3.59 4.64
N ALA A 249 12.19 4.21 5.18
CA ALA A 249 12.05 5.13 6.31
C ALA A 249 11.03 6.24 6.01
N GLU A 250 10.94 6.65 4.74
CA GLU A 250 9.92 7.58 4.23
C GLU A 250 8.50 7.02 4.33
N ALA A 251 8.29 5.74 4.02
CA ALA A 251 6.99 5.08 4.14
C ALA A 251 6.57 4.93 5.61
N GLN A 252 7.50 4.62 6.50
CA GLN A 252 7.24 4.58 7.95
C GLN A 252 6.85 5.96 8.47
N LEU A 253 7.62 6.99 8.10
CA LEU A 253 7.37 8.37 8.51
C LEU A 253 6.03 8.88 7.93
N ALA A 254 5.70 8.55 6.67
CA ALA A 254 4.41 8.87 6.08
C ALA A 254 3.23 8.22 6.82
N MET A 255 3.37 6.95 7.23
CA MET A 255 2.37 6.26 8.05
C MET A 255 2.23 6.90 9.44
N GLU A 256 3.35 7.22 10.10
CA GLU A 256 3.32 7.92 11.40
C GLU A 256 2.69 9.31 11.29
N MET A 257 2.99 10.06 10.22
CA MET A 257 2.37 11.36 9.96
C MET A 257 0.86 11.23 9.78
N GLN A 258 0.37 10.20 9.07
CA GLN A 258 -1.08 9.96 8.95
C GLN A 258 -1.71 9.61 10.29
N VAL A 259 -1.09 8.73 11.09
CA VAL A 259 -1.55 8.42 12.46
C VAL A 259 -1.55 9.66 13.34
N GLN A 260 -0.51 10.50 13.24
CA GLN A 260 -0.45 11.78 13.95
C GLN A 260 -1.48 12.78 13.45
N ALA A 261 -1.78 12.81 12.15
CA ALA A 261 -2.84 13.64 11.59
C ALA A 261 -4.20 13.24 12.18
N PHE A 262 -4.51 11.95 12.24
CA PHE A 262 -5.71 11.44 12.92
C PHE A 262 -5.74 11.76 14.43
N ARG A 263 -4.57 11.99 15.06
CA ARG A 263 -4.45 12.37 16.48
C ARG A 263 -4.58 13.87 16.70
N LYS A 264 -4.00 14.67 15.80
CA LYS A 264 -3.89 16.12 15.92
C LYS A 264 -5.10 16.84 15.37
N GLY A 265 -5.93 16.20 14.56
CA GLY A 265 -7.05 16.93 14.02
C GLY A 265 -8.00 16.27 13.06
N LEU A 266 -9.08 16.94 12.69
CA LEU A 266 -9.49 18.33 13.04
C LEU A 266 -8.42 19.33 13.48
#